data_AF-A0A564Y5I2-F1
#
_entry.id   AF-A0A564Y5I2-F1
#
_cell.length_a   1.000
_cell.length_b   1.000
_cell.length_c   1.000
_cell.angle_alpha   90.00
_cell.angle_beta   90.00
_cell.angle_gamma   90.00
#
_symmetry.space_group_name_H-M   'P 1'
#
loop_
_entity.id
_entity.type
_entity.pdbx_description
1 polymer ?
#
loop_
_entity_poly.entity_id
_entity_poly.type
_entity_poly.pdbx_seq_one_letter_code
_entity_poly.pdbx_strand_id
1 'polypeptide(L)' 'KIRWTEAKAQFQTQTENLVGDVLLATAFLSYAGPFNQEFRNLLNQQWNNELSRIHIPRSPDLNIVNMLVDNTILGVWNL' A
#
# COMPACT_ATOMS: atom_id res chain seq x y z
N LYS A 1 -10.84 -7.96 27.28
CA LYS A 1 -9.91 -6.82 27.45
C LYS A 1 -8.70 -6.92 26.52
N ILE A 2 -8.01 -8.07 26.45
CA ILE A 2 -6.82 -8.30 25.61
C ILE A 2 -7.03 -7.93 24.13
N ARG A 3 -8.10 -8.42 23.49
CA ARG A 3 -8.44 -8.11 22.08
C ARG A 3 -8.51 -6.61 21.74
N TRP A 4 -9.01 -5.79 22.67
CA TRP A 4 -9.14 -4.34 22.45
C TRP A 4 -7.79 -3.63 22.54
N THR A 5 -6.91 -4.09 23.42
CA THR A 5 -5.56 -3.57 23.56
C THR A 5 -4.72 -3.90 22.32
N GLU A 6 -4.83 -5.13 21.81
CA GLU A 6 -4.19 -5.56 20.56
C GLU A 6 -4.70 -4.76 19.35
N ALA A 7 -6.02 -4.59 19.22
CA ALA A 7 -6.61 -3.78 18.16
C ALA A 7 -6.12 -2.33 18.22
N LYS A 8 -6.03 -1.74 19.42
CA LYS A 8 -5.49 -0.39 19.60
C LYS A 8 -4.05 -0.26 19.10
N ALA A 9 -3.19 -1.21 19.46
CA ALA A 9 -1.80 -1.22 19.02
C ALA A 9 -1.69 -1.35 17.49
N GLN A 10 -2.49 -2.24 16.88
CA GLN A 10 -2.56 -2.41 15.43
C GLN A 10 -3.02 -1.13 14.72
N PHE A 11 -4.06 -0.47 15.23
CA PHE A 11 -4.53 0.81 14.66
C PHE A 11 -3.49 1.91 14.74
N GLN A 12 -2.71 1.95 15.83
CA GLN A 12 -1.62 2.91 15.95
C GLN A 12 -0.56 2.66 14.87
N THR A 13 -0.10 1.42 14.70
CA THR A 13 0.85 1.06 13.63
C THR A 13 0.29 1.36 12.23
N GLN A 14 -0.99 1.08 11.99
CA GLN A 14 -1.65 1.42 10.72
C GLN A 14 -1.66 2.93 10.48
N THR A 15 -1.94 3.73 11.51
CA THR A 15 -1.96 5.18 11.40
C THR A 15 -0.56 5.74 11.09
N GLU A 16 0.48 5.17 11.71
CA GLU A 16 1.87 5.54 11.45
C GLU A 16 2.29 5.22 10.01
N ASN A 17 1.90 4.05 9.48
CA ASN A 17 2.26 3.62 8.13
C ASN A 17 1.41 4.25 7.01
N LEU A 18 0.22 4.77 7.35
CA LEU A 18 -0.79 5.20 6.38
C LEU A 18 -0.26 6.23 5.37
N VAL A 19 0.60 7.14 5.82
CA VAL A 19 1.15 8.20 4.95
C VAL A 19 2.01 7.59 3.83
N GLY A 20 2.90 6.66 4.16
CA GLY A 20 3.70 5.96 3.16
C GLY A 20 2.85 5.09 2.24
N ASP A 21 1.85 4.42 2.79
CA ASP A 21 0.94 3.56 2.03
C ASP A 21 0.14 4.36 0.99
N VAL A 22 -0.42 5.50 1.38
CA VAL A 22 -1.17 6.40 0.49
C VAL A 22 -0.27 7.00 -0.59
N LEU A 23 0.97 7.34 -0.24
CA LEU A 23 1.94 7.87 -1.20
C LEU A 23 2.25 6.82 -2.29
N LEU A 24 2.49 5.56 -1.90
CA LEU A 24 2.71 4.47 -2.86
C LEU A 24 1.49 4.24 -3.75
N ALA A 25 0.29 4.21 -3.16
CA ALA A 25 -0.95 4.04 -3.93
C ALA A 25 -1.17 5.18 -4.94
N THR A 26 -0.90 6.43 -4.54
CA THR A 26 -1.03 7.61 -5.39
C THR A 26 0.01 7.62 -6.51
N ALA A 27 1.26 7.25 -6.20
CA ALA A 27 2.31 7.10 -7.21
C ALA A 27 1.96 6.03 -8.24
N PHE A 28 1.42 4.89 -7.79
CA PHE A 28 0.93 3.85 -8.67
C PHE A 28 -0.19 4.36 -9.59
N LEU A 29 -1.23 4.99 -9.04
CA LEU A 29 -2.35 5.53 -9.82
C LEU A 29 -1.89 6.58 -10.84
N SER A 30 -0.93 7.42 -10.47
CA SER A 30 -0.46 8.54 -11.31
C SER A 30 0.49 8.09 -12.42
N TYR A 31 1.34 7.10 -12.17
CA TYR A 31 2.47 6.78 -13.04
C TYR A 31 2.49 5.35 -13.58
N ALA A 32 1.86 4.37 -12.93
CA ALA A 32 1.98 2.95 -13.32
C ALA A 32 1.10 2.55 -14.53
N GLY A 33 0.05 3.32 -14.81
CA GLY A 33 -0.95 3.04 -15.84
C GLY A 33 -0.40 2.58 -17.21
N PRO A 34 0.48 3.35 -17.87
CA PRO A 34 0.96 3.03 -19.22
C PRO A 34 1.97 1.89 -19.29
N PHE A 35 2.48 1.41 -18.16
CA PHE A 35 3.58 0.44 -18.10
C PHE A 35 3.09 -1.01 -17.98
N ASN A 36 3.93 -1.96 -18.40
CA ASN A 36 3.72 -3.39 -18.18
C ASN A 36 4.10 -3.81 -16.73
N GLN A 37 3.85 -5.07 -16.38
CA GLN A 37 4.12 -5.57 -15.02
C GLN A 37 5.57 -5.39 -14.57
N GLU A 38 6.53 -5.63 -15.45
CA GLU A 38 7.97 -5.53 -15.15
C GLU A 38 8.35 -4.10 -14.76
N PHE A 39 7.94 -3.12 -15.57
CA PHE A 39 8.19 -1.71 -15.28
C PHE A 39 7.44 -1.22 -14.04
N ARG A 40 6.21 -1.69 -13.80
CA ARG A 40 5.48 -1.38 -12.57
C ARG A 40 6.20 -1.91 -11.33
N ASN A 41 6.76 -3.11 -11.40
CA ASN A 41 7.57 -3.69 -10.31
C ASN A 41 8.83 -2.86 -10.05
N LEU A 42 9.52 -2.43 -11.12
CA LEU A 42 10.69 -1.56 -11.00
C LEU A 42 10.36 -0.22 -10.33
N LEU A 43 9.29 0.46 -10.78
CA LEU A 43 8.83 1.72 -10.18
C LEU A 43 8.48 1.54 -8.70
N ASN A 44 7.76 0.47 -8.35
CA ASN A 44 7.45 0.16 -6.96
C ASN A 44 8.71 -0.04 -6.12
N GLN A 45 9.71 -0.78 -6.61
CA GLN A 45 10.99 -0.95 -5.90
C GLN A 45 11.69 0.40 -5.68
N GLN A 46 11.73 1.25 -6.71
CA GLN A 46 12.32 2.59 -6.61
C GLN A 46 11.61 3.45 -5.56
N TRP A 47 10.27 3.52 -5.57
CA TRP A 47 9.53 4.29 -4.57
C TRP A 47 9.74 3.74 -3.16
N ASN A 48 9.76 2.42 -2.99
CA ASN A 48 10.03 1.80 -1.69
C ASN A 48 11.42 2.15 -1.15
N ASN A 49 12.44 2.16 -2.04
CA ASN A 49 13.80 2.56 -1.69
C ASN A 49 13.88 4.05 -1.31
N GLU A 50 13.19 4.91 -2.06
CA GLU A 50 13.13 6.34 -1.75
C GLU A 50 12.45 6.60 -0.39
N LEU A 51 11.32 5.95 -0.10
CA LEU A 51 10.66 6.06 1.20
C LEU A 51 11.57 5.60 2.35
N SER A 52 12.33 4.52 2.16
CA SER A 52 13.34 4.08 3.13
C SER A 52 14.43 5.14 3.31
N ARG A 53 14.92 5.76 2.23
CA ARG A 53 15.95 6.81 2.27
C ARG A 53 15.52 8.04 3.06
N ILE A 54 14.25 8.44 2.93
CA ILE A 54 13.69 9.62 3.61
C ILE A 54 12.98 9.27 4.93
N HIS A 55 13.07 8.02 5.39
CA HIS A 55 12.52 7.54 6.65
C HIS A 55 11.00 7.72 6.78
N ILE A 56 10.25 7.57 5.67
CA ILE A 56 8.79 7.52 5.72
C ILE A 56 8.34 6.09 6.03
N PRO A 57 7.63 5.86 7.14
CA PRO A 57 7.08 4.55 7.48
C PRO A 57 5.98 4.13 6.49
N ARG A 58 5.91 2.82 6.24
CA ARG A 58 4.97 2.18 5.34
C ARG A 58 4.80 0.72 5.72
N SER A 59 3.73 0.10 5.27
CA SER A 59 3.50 -1.32 5.44
C SER A 59 4.54 -2.13 4.63
N PRO A 60 5.22 -3.13 5.23
CA PRO A 60 6.30 -3.87 4.58
C PRO A 60 5.84 -4.66 3.35
N ASP A 61 4.62 -5.19 3.38
CA ASP A 61 4.00 -5.98 2.31
C ASP A 61 2.71 -5.33 1.80
N LEU A 62 2.78 -4.03 1.48
CA LEU A 62 1.62 -3.29 0.99
C LEU A 62 1.13 -3.88 -0.35
N ASN A 63 -0.05 -4.48 -0.33
CA ASN A 63 -0.76 -4.83 -1.56
C ASN A 63 -1.60 -3.63 -2.03
N ILE A 64 -1.08 -2.90 -3.01
CA ILE A 64 -1.71 -1.69 -3.58
C ILE A 64 -3.10 -2.01 -4.17
N VAL A 65 -3.30 -3.20 -4.75
CA VAL A 65 -4.61 -3.59 -5.32
C VAL A 65 -5.65 -3.71 -4.21
N ASN A 66 -5.33 -4.43 -3.13
CA ASN A 66 -6.24 -4.59 -1.99
C ASN A 66 -6.47 -3.28 -1.22
N MET A 67 -5.56 -2.32 -1.32
CA MET A 67 -5.72 -0.99 -0.73
C MET A 67 -6.70 -0.13 -1.53
N LEU A 68 -6.71 -0.27 -2.86
CA LEU A 68 -7.51 0.57 -3.77
C LEU A 68 -8.88 -0.01 -4.10
N VAL A 69 -9.03 -1.33 -3.99
CA VAL A 69 -10.23 -2.06 -4.42
C VAL A 69 -10.65 -3.01 -3.32
N ASP A 70 -11.94 -2.98 -2.99
CA ASP A 70 -12.50 -3.96 -2.07
C ASP A 70 -12.69 -5.33 -2.76
N ASN A 71 -12.75 -6.39 -1.96
CA ASN A 71 -12.93 -7.75 -2.46
C ASN A 71 -14.26 -7.95 -3.20
N THR A 72 -15.27 -7.12 -2.92
CA THR A 72 -16.58 -7.21 -3.56
C THR A 72 -16.50 -6.75 -5.01
N ILE A 73 -15.82 -5.64 -5.28
CA ILE A 73 -15.56 -5.12 -6.63
C ILE A 73 -14.67 -6.08 -7.42
N LEU A 74 -13.62 -6.63 -6.80
CA LEU A 74 -12.79 -7.66 -7.45
C LEU A 74 -13.61 -8.90 -7.84
N GLY A 75 -14.57 -9.29 -7.01
CA GLY A 75 -15.51 -10.36 -7.32
C GLY A 75 -16.36 -10.06 -8.57
N VAL A 76 -16.79 -8.82 -8.74
CA VAL A 76 -17.56 -8.40 -9.93
C VAL A 76 -16.73 -8.43 -11.21
N TRP A 77 -15.44 -8.07 -11.16
CA TRP A 77 -14.58 -8.06 -12.35
C TRP A 77 -14.13 -9.44 -12.81
N ASN A 78 -14.13 -10.44 -11.92
CA ASN A 78 -13.77 -11.82 -12.23
C ASN A 78 -14.96 -12.66 -12.75
N LEU A 79 -16.16 -12.08 -12.82
CA LEU A 79 -17.35 -12.67 -13.42
C LEU A 79 -17.42 -12.35 -14.91
#